data_AF-A0A3D3VTM4-F1
#
_entry.id   AF-A0A3D3VTM4-F1
#
_cell.length_a   1.000
_cell.length_b   1.000
_cell.length_c   1.000
_cell.angle_alpha   90.00
_cell.angle_beta   90.00
_cell.angle_gamma   90.00
#
_symmetry.space_group_name_H-M   'P 1'
#
loop_
_entity.id
_entity.type
_entity.pdbx_description
1 polymer ?
#
loop_
_entity_poly.entity_id
_entity_poly.type
_entity_poly.pdbx_seq_one_letter_code
_entity_poly.pdbx_strand_id
1 'polypeptide(L)'
;AESCSSCGCALLGGETAEMPGVYHPGYFDLAGFAVGIVEEACIIDGAQVSKGDVLLGLASSGLHSNGFSLVRKCLLDGDEALAMDHIVPGDGKPLSEVLMRPTRLYVKAALEAASSGAVTGMAHITGGGLEENIFRILPGPLRPKIDFSTWERPPVFGLLRESGVDEKEMRRVFNLGIGFVLVVRPRDVQMVSSILGGLGETVYVIGEVSS
;
A
#
# COMPACT_ATOMS: atom_id res chain seq x y z
N ALA A 1 2.12 -1.98 -19.81
CA ALA A 1 2.20 -3.33 -20.42
C ALA A 1 2.86 -4.34 -19.48
N GLU A 2 4.08 -4.08 -19.00
CA GLU A 2 4.78 -4.97 -18.05
C GLU A 2 3.96 -5.28 -16.79
N SER A 3 3.44 -4.26 -16.09
CA SER A 3 2.57 -4.45 -14.93
C SER A 3 1.33 -5.30 -15.23
N CYS A 4 0.75 -5.15 -16.43
CA CYS A 4 -0.40 -5.94 -16.85
C CYS A 4 -0.01 -7.42 -16.94
N SER A 5 1.09 -7.72 -17.63
CA SER A 5 1.62 -9.08 -17.73
C SER A 5 1.94 -9.68 -16.37
N SER A 6 2.58 -8.92 -15.48
CA SER A 6 2.94 -9.38 -14.13
C SER A 6 1.71 -9.67 -13.26
N CYS A 7 0.62 -8.96 -13.46
CA CYS A 7 -0.67 -9.17 -12.80
C CYS A 7 -1.56 -10.23 -13.49
N GLY A 8 -1.14 -10.78 -14.63
CA GLY A 8 -1.98 -11.71 -15.41
C GLY A 8 -3.17 -11.05 -16.10
N CYS A 9 -3.12 -9.74 -16.37
CA CYS A 9 -4.14 -9.04 -17.12
C CYS A 9 -3.64 -8.62 -18.53
N ALA A 10 -4.58 -8.50 -19.47
CA ALA A 10 -4.30 -8.05 -20.82
C ALA A 10 -4.48 -6.53 -20.93
N LEU A 11 -3.54 -5.85 -21.62
CA LEU A 11 -3.70 -4.45 -22.01
C LEU A 11 -4.48 -4.40 -23.32
N LEU A 12 -5.80 -4.20 -23.24
CA LEU A 12 -6.71 -4.30 -24.38
C LEU A 12 -6.73 -3.06 -25.29
N GLY A 13 -6.33 -1.90 -24.76
CA GLY A 13 -6.34 -0.65 -25.49
C GLY A 13 -5.91 0.52 -24.62
N GLY A 14 -5.82 1.68 -25.25
CA GLY A 14 -5.51 2.95 -24.62
C GLY A 14 -5.85 4.09 -25.58
N GLU A 15 -5.96 5.30 -25.05
CA GLU A 15 -6.19 6.52 -25.83
C GLU A 15 -5.14 7.55 -25.45
N THR A 16 -4.81 8.42 -26.39
CA THR A 16 -3.92 9.57 -26.18
C THR A 16 -4.62 10.83 -26.65
N ALA A 17 -4.69 11.85 -25.78
CA ALA A 17 -5.28 13.14 -26.12
C ALA A 17 -4.27 14.26 -25.89
N GLU A 18 -4.09 15.12 -26.90
CA GLU A 18 -3.26 16.32 -26.80
C GLU A 18 -4.14 17.53 -26.50
N MET A 19 -3.92 18.17 -25.34
CA MET A 19 -4.77 19.26 -24.86
C MET A 19 -3.94 20.48 -24.44
N PRO A 20 -3.34 21.23 -25.40
CA PRO A 20 -2.42 22.34 -25.10
C PRO A 20 -3.08 23.52 -24.39
N GLY A 21 -4.41 23.65 -24.47
CA GLY A 21 -5.17 24.66 -23.72
C GLY A 21 -5.50 24.25 -22.28
N VAL A 22 -5.16 23.02 -21.87
CA VAL A 22 -5.48 22.45 -20.55
C VAL A 22 -4.21 22.10 -19.77
N TYR A 23 -3.22 21.47 -20.42
CA TYR A 23 -1.95 21.10 -19.79
C TYR A 23 -0.83 22.07 -20.15
N HIS A 24 -0.02 22.46 -19.14
CA HIS A 24 1.20 23.21 -19.36
C HIS A 24 2.26 22.35 -20.09
N PRO A 25 3.21 22.98 -20.82
CA PRO A 25 4.31 22.25 -21.45
C PRO A 25 5.07 21.36 -20.47
N GLY A 26 5.24 20.07 -20.84
CA GLY A 26 5.92 19.07 -20.00
C GLY A 26 5.04 18.36 -18.98
N TYR A 27 3.76 18.73 -18.85
CA TYR A 27 2.81 18.04 -17.99
C TYR A 27 1.93 17.09 -18.80
N PHE A 28 1.63 15.94 -18.21
CA PHE A 28 0.65 14.99 -18.72
C PHE A 28 -0.08 14.35 -17.53
N ASP A 29 -1.21 13.74 -17.82
CA ASP A 29 -1.96 12.93 -16.87
C ASP A 29 -2.14 11.51 -17.42
N LEU A 30 -2.26 10.54 -16.52
CA LEU A 30 -2.41 9.13 -16.87
C LEU A 30 -3.57 8.53 -16.06
N ALA A 31 -4.61 8.15 -16.78
CA ALA A 31 -5.72 7.38 -16.22
C ALA A 31 -5.57 5.89 -16.58
N GLY A 32 -5.86 5.03 -15.61
CA GLY A 32 -5.92 3.59 -15.79
C GLY A 32 -7.32 3.05 -15.50
N PHE A 33 -7.77 2.10 -16.31
CA PHE A 33 -9.03 1.38 -16.11
C PHE A 33 -8.76 -0.13 -16.13
N ALA A 34 -9.35 -0.86 -15.19
CA ALA A 34 -9.23 -2.30 -15.08
C ALA A 34 -10.60 -2.93 -14.80
N VAL A 35 -10.82 -4.12 -15.35
CA VAL A 35 -12.01 -4.94 -15.10
C VAL A 35 -11.55 -6.29 -14.57
N GLY A 36 -12.11 -6.71 -13.45
CA GLY A 36 -11.96 -8.05 -12.87
C GLY A 36 -13.29 -8.77 -12.82
N ILE A 37 -13.24 -10.08 -12.64
CA ILE A 37 -14.43 -10.93 -12.49
C ILE A 37 -14.27 -11.71 -11.18
N VAL A 38 -15.36 -11.84 -10.44
CA VAL A 38 -15.44 -12.63 -9.21
C VAL A 38 -16.80 -13.31 -9.17
N GLU A 39 -16.85 -14.54 -8.67
CA GLU A 39 -18.12 -15.20 -8.38
C GLU A 39 -18.79 -14.52 -7.17
N GLU A 40 -20.10 -14.30 -7.23
CA GLU A 40 -20.84 -13.57 -6.18
C GLU A 40 -20.62 -14.19 -4.79
N ALA A 41 -20.63 -15.53 -4.71
CA ALA A 41 -20.40 -16.26 -3.47
C ALA A 41 -18.97 -16.14 -2.91
N CYS A 42 -18.01 -15.69 -3.73
CA CYS A 42 -16.61 -15.51 -3.36
C CYS A 42 -16.24 -14.05 -3.08
N ILE A 43 -17.20 -13.13 -3.09
CA ILE A 43 -16.95 -11.72 -2.76
C ILE A 43 -16.52 -11.62 -1.29
N ILE A 44 -15.35 -10.99 -1.06
CA ILE A 44 -14.86 -10.64 0.27
C ILE A 44 -15.23 -9.16 0.52
N ASP A 45 -16.30 -8.94 1.27
CA ASP A 45 -16.88 -7.62 1.57
C ASP A 45 -16.58 -7.12 3.00
N GLY A 46 -15.87 -7.93 3.80
CA GLY A 46 -15.55 -7.62 5.19
C GLY A 46 -16.64 -8.00 6.20
N ALA A 47 -17.82 -8.45 5.76
CA ALA A 47 -18.93 -8.79 6.66
C ALA A 47 -18.61 -9.95 7.62
N GLN A 48 -17.67 -10.82 7.24
CA GLN A 48 -17.22 -11.96 8.05
C GLN A 48 -16.13 -11.61 9.06
N VAL A 49 -15.59 -10.38 9.03
CA VAL A 49 -14.56 -9.95 9.99
C VAL A 49 -15.14 -9.90 11.40
N SER A 50 -14.39 -10.40 12.37
CA SER A 50 -14.81 -10.41 13.77
C SER A 50 -13.72 -9.87 14.70
N LYS A 51 -14.11 -9.50 15.92
CA LYS A 51 -13.18 -9.17 17.00
C LYS A 51 -12.20 -10.34 17.22
N GLY A 52 -10.92 -10.00 17.33
CA GLY A 52 -9.82 -10.95 17.51
C GLY A 52 -9.27 -11.52 16.21
N ASP A 53 -9.83 -11.17 15.05
CA ASP A 53 -9.20 -11.49 13.77
C ASP A 53 -7.85 -10.74 13.66
N VAL A 54 -6.88 -11.39 13.02
CA VAL A 54 -5.50 -10.92 12.94
C VAL A 54 -5.30 -10.13 11.65
N LEU A 55 -4.53 -9.05 11.75
CA LEU A 55 -4.13 -8.22 10.62
C LEU A 55 -2.76 -8.67 10.11
N LEU A 56 -2.71 -9.21 8.90
CA LEU A 56 -1.47 -9.55 8.20
C LEU A 56 -1.14 -8.44 7.20
N GLY A 57 -0.06 -7.70 7.46
CA GLY A 57 0.43 -6.64 6.57
C GLY A 57 1.49 -7.16 5.60
N LEU A 58 1.39 -6.76 4.32
CA LEU A 58 2.36 -7.03 3.28
C LEU A 58 3.25 -5.81 3.05
N ALA A 59 4.56 -6.03 2.99
CA ALA A 59 5.53 -4.96 2.79
C ALA A 59 5.22 -4.12 1.53
N SER A 60 5.33 -2.80 1.65
CA SER A 60 5.32 -1.87 0.53
C SER A 60 6.71 -1.76 -0.12
N SER A 61 6.79 -1.15 -1.29
CA SER A 61 8.07 -0.81 -1.94
C SER A 61 8.58 0.58 -1.50
N GLY A 62 7.88 1.25 -0.58
CA GLY A 62 8.12 2.63 -0.19
C GLY A 62 6.82 3.43 -0.13
N LEU A 63 6.82 4.65 -0.67
CA LEU A 63 5.68 5.58 -0.64
C LEU A 63 4.49 5.13 -1.50
N HIS A 64 4.73 4.23 -2.46
CA HIS A 64 3.78 3.88 -3.53
C HIS A 64 3.38 5.12 -4.34
N SER A 65 2.09 5.44 -4.44
CA SER A 65 1.57 6.53 -5.28
C SER A 65 0.77 7.56 -4.48
N ASN A 66 0.94 7.64 -3.16
CA ASN A 66 0.18 8.54 -2.28
C ASN A 66 1.11 9.43 -1.44
N GLY A 67 0.61 10.61 -1.04
CA GLY A 67 1.34 11.53 -0.16
C GLY A 67 2.42 12.38 -0.85
N PHE A 68 2.57 12.31 -2.18
CA PHE A 68 3.62 13.03 -2.90
C PHE A 68 3.56 14.56 -2.79
N SER A 69 2.38 15.14 -2.52
CA SER A 69 2.29 16.58 -2.23
C SER A 69 3.03 16.96 -0.95
N LEU A 70 2.92 16.14 0.10
CA LEU A 70 3.66 16.35 1.35
C LEU A 70 5.16 16.06 1.15
N VAL A 71 5.49 14.99 0.42
CA VAL A 71 6.88 14.65 0.09
C VAL A 71 7.58 15.79 -0.64
N ARG A 72 6.95 16.38 -1.67
CA ARG A 72 7.51 17.53 -2.38
C ARG A 72 7.75 18.71 -1.45
N LYS A 73 6.71 19.08 -0.68
CA LYS A 73 6.79 20.21 0.26
C LYS A 73 7.91 20.04 1.29
N CYS A 74 8.12 18.83 1.80
CA CYS A 74 9.04 18.57 2.89
C CYS A 74 10.47 18.28 2.43
N LEU A 75 10.65 17.63 1.29
CA LEU A 75 11.97 17.17 0.85
C LEU A 75 12.51 17.93 -0.36
N LEU A 76 11.67 18.58 -1.17
CA LEU A 76 12.06 19.09 -2.49
C LEU A 76 11.82 20.60 -2.66
N ASP A 77 11.07 21.22 -1.75
CA ASP A 77 10.76 22.65 -1.76
C ASP A 77 11.43 23.35 -0.56
N GLY A 78 11.77 24.64 -0.72
CA GLY A 78 12.33 25.47 0.35
C GLY A 78 13.85 25.41 0.46
N ASP A 79 14.39 26.09 1.48
CA ASP A 79 15.84 26.29 1.65
C ASP A 79 16.59 25.00 2.05
N GLU A 80 15.88 24.03 2.62
CA GLU A 80 16.42 22.72 3.05
C GLU A 80 16.12 21.59 2.03
N ALA A 81 15.74 21.94 0.80
CA ALA A 81 15.43 20.98 -0.25
C ALA A 81 16.63 20.05 -0.54
N LEU A 82 16.34 18.75 -0.58
CA LEU A 82 17.29 17.71 -0.94
C LEU A 82 17.44 17.63 -2.46
N ALA A 83 18.68 17.50 -2.92
CA ALA A 83 18.97 17.22 -4.32
C ALA A 83 18.49 15.81 -4.72
N MET A 84 18.10 15.63 -5.98
CA MET A 84 17.59 14.35 -6.50
C MET A 84 18.62 13.21 -6.48
N ASP A 85 19.90 13.56 -6.42
CA ASP A 85 21.04 12.65 -6.30
C ASP A 85 21.50 12.44 -4.85
N HIS A 86 20.84 13.06 -3.87
CA HIS A 86 21.07 12.81 -2.45
C HIS A 86 20.90 11.32 -2.14
N ILE A 87 21.92 10.70 -1.54
CA ILE A 87 21.87 9.29 -1.16
C ILE A 87 21.05 9.15 0.12
N VAL A 88 19.91 8.46 0.03
CA VAL A 88 19.03 8.19 1.16
C VAL A 88 19.73 7.24 2.14
N PRO A 89 20.02 7.65 3.39
CA PRO A 89 20.63 6.79 4.39
C PRO A 89 19.76 5.55 4.68
N GLY A 90 20.38 4.40 4.93
CA GLY A 90 19.70 3.11 5.14
C GLY A 90 19.22 2.44 3.85
N ASP A 91 19.05 3.20 2.78
CA ASP A 91 18.64 2.69 1.47
C ASP A 91 19.82 2.59 0.49
N GLY A 92 20.74 3.56 0.55
CA GLY A 92 21.95 3.59 -0.27
C GLY A 92 21.71 3.99 -1.74
N LYS A 93 20.49 4.44 -2.07
CA LYS A 93 20.11 4.89 -3.42
C LYS A 93 19.88 6.41 -3.49
N PRO A 94 20.01 7.01 -4.68
CA PRO A 94 19.58 8.39 -4.92
C PRO A 94 18.11 8.62 -4.56
N LEU A 95 17.79 9.81 -4.04
CA LEU A 95 16.43 10.21 -3.67
C LEU A 95 15.45 10.03 -4.84
N SER A 96 15.86 10.40 -6.05
CA SER A 96 15.09 10.17 -7.28
C SER A 96 14.69 8.70 -7.47
N GLU A 97 15.61 7.75 -7.28
CA GLU A 97 15.30 6.32 -7.37
C GLU A 97 14.34 5.87 -6.26
N VAL A 98 14.55 6.35 -5.03
CA VAL A 98 13.69 6.00 -3.88
C VAL A 98 12.26 6.50 -4.08
N LEU A 99 12.09 7.75 -4.52
CA LEU A 99 10.79 8.36 -4.75
C LEU A 99 10.06 7.77 -5.97
N MET A 100 10.81 7.33 -7.00
CA MET A 100 10.25 6.77 -8.23
C MET A 100 10.06 5.24 -8.19
N ARG A 101 10.26 4.60 -7.03
CA ARG A 101 10.00 3.16 -6.91
C ARG A 101 8.57 2.81 -7.30
N PRO A 102 8.38 1.87 -8.26
CA PRO A 102 7.05 1.45 -8.63
C PRO A 102 6.26 0.92 -7.45
N THR A 103 4.96 1.22 -7.42
CA THR A 103 4.02 0.62 -6.47
C THR A 103 4.05 -0.90 -6.60
N ARG A 104 4.19 -1.59 -5.47
CA ARG A 104 4.12 -3.06 -5.42
C ARG A 104 2.72 -3.53 -5.81
N LEU A 105 2.63 -4.58 -6.63
CA LEU A 105 1.38 -5.14 -7.12
C LEU A 105 1.07 -6.43 -6.38
N TYR A 106 -0.07 -6.46 -5.66
CA TYR A 106 -0.44 -7.56 -4.78
C TYR A 106 -1.44 -8.54 -5.40
N VAL A 107 -1.71 -8.46 -6.71
CA VAL A 107 -2.80 -9.22 -7.36
C VAL A 107 -2.67 -10.73 -7.13
N LYS A 108 -1.49 -11.30 -7.40
CA LYS A 108 -1.25 -12.74 -7.19
C LYS A 108 -1.38 -13.14 -5.72
N ALA A 109 -0.76 -12.37 -4.83
CA ALA A 109 -0.83 -12.60 -3.38
C ALA A 109 -2.27 -12.56 -2.87
N ALA A 110 -3.08 -11.58 -3.30
CA ALA A 110 -4.47 -11.44 -2.93
C ALA A 110 -5.34 -12.60 -3.47
N LEU A 111 -5.13 -13.01 -4.72
CA LEU A 111 -5.87 -14.13 -5.32
C LEU A 111 -5.56 -15.47 -4.64
N GLU A 112 -4.28 -15.77 -4.38
CA GLU A 112 -3.86 -17.00 -3.71
C GLU A 112 -4.36 -17.03 -2.25
N ALA A 113 -4.25 -15.92 -1.53
CA ALA A 113 -4.77 -15.81 -0.18
C ALA A 113 -6.30 -15.95 -0.15
N ALA A 114 -7.04 -15.29 -1.04
CA ALA A 114 -8.50 -15.42 -1.13
C ALA A 114 -8.92 -16.87 -1.45
N SER A 115 -8.20 -17.54 -2.36
CA SER A 115 -8.48 -18.93 -2.76
C SER A 115 -8.30 -19.95 -1.62
N SER A 116 -7.58 -19.60 -0.55
CA SER A 116 -7.48 -20.43 0.66
C SER A 116 -8.79 -20.54 1.46
N GLY A 117 -9.73 -19.61 1.25
CA GLY A 117 -10.96 -19.50 2.04
C GLY A 117 -10.77 -18.96 3.46
N ALA A 118 -9.55 -18.59 3.86
CA ALA A 118 -9.24 -18.12 5.22
C ALA A 118 -9.31 -16.60 5.42
N VAL A 119 -9.33 -15.83 4.32
CA VAL A 119 -9.31 -14.37 4.35
C VAL A 119 -10.73 -13.84 4.51
N THR A 120 -10.96 -13.07 5.59
CA THR A 120 -12.26 -12.47 5.91
C THR A 120 -12.39 -11.02 5.46
N GLY A 121 -11.28 -10.36 5.13
CA GLY A 121 -11.23 -8.98 4.66
C GLY A 121 -9.89 -8.63 4.04
N MET A 122 -9.86 -7.65 3.15
CA MET A 122 -8.63 -7.16 2.50
C MET A 122 -8.66 -5.64 2.34
N ALA A 123 -7.57 -4.97 2.68
CA ALA A 123 -7.44 -3.52 2.57
C ALA A 123 -6.18 -3.13 1.80
N HIS A 124 -6.36 -2.38 0.71
CA HIS A 124 -5.25 -1.75 0.00
C HIS A 124 -4.90 -0.42 0.69
N ILE A 125 -3.65 -0.26 1.10
CA ILE A 125 -3.23 0.89 1.90
C ILE A 125 -2.79 2.02 0.96
N THR A 126 -3.63 3.03 0.86
CA THR A 126 -3.45 4.19 -0.03
C THR A 126 -3.49 5.49 0.77
N GLY A 127 -4.06 6.57 0.23
CA GLY A 127 -4.31 7.79 1.01
C GLY A 127 -5.19 7.50 2.24
N GLY A 128 -4.91 8.18 3.36
CA GLY A 128 -5.56 7.92 4.66
C GLY A 128 -4.78 6.97 5.57
N GLY A 129 -3.75 6.30 5.04
CA GLY A 129 -2.87 5.41 5.80
C GLY A 129 -3.55 4.14 6.30
N LEU A 130 -2.90 3.45 7.23
CA LEU A 130 -3.32 2.10 7.66
C LEU A 130 -4.67 2.09 8.39
N GLU A 131 -4.83 2.95 9.39
CA GLU A 131 -6.02 2.96 10.24
C GLU A 131 -7.30 3.22 9.43
N GLU A 132 -7.29 4.23 8.56
CA GLU A 132 -8.46 4.59 7.76
C GLU A 132 -8.79 3.51 6.73
N ASN A 133 -7.79 2.99 6.00
CA ASN A 133 -8.03 2.00 4.95
C ASN A 133 -8.50 0.66 5.54
N ILE A 134 -7.95 0.21 6.67
CA ILE A 134 -8.41 -1.01 7.33
C ILE A 134 -9.81 -0.78 7.93
N PHE A 135 -10.08 0.37 8.54
CA PHE A 135 -11.39 0.66 9.13
C PHE A 135 -12.55 0.55 8.13
N ARG A 136 -12.35 0.95 6.87
CA ARG A 136 -13.36 0.90 5.80
C ARG A 136 -13.93 -0.50 5.52
N ILE A 137 -13.19 -1.56 5.85
CA ILE A 137 -13.60 -2.95 5.62
C ILE A 137 -14.13 -3.63 6.89
N LEU A 138 -14.17 -2.93 8.03
CA LEU A 138 -14.62 -3.51 9.29
C LEU A 138 -16.11 -3.26 9.52
N PRO A 139 -16.88 -4.29 9.93
CA PRO A 139 -18.29 -4.12 10.24
C PRO A 139 -18.53 -3.47 11.61
N GLY A 140 -19.60 -2.70 11.71
CA GLY A 140 -20.16 -2.23 12.98
C GLY A 140 -19.18 -1.44 13.87
N PRO A 141 -19.07 -1.76 15.17
CA PRO A 141 -18.22 -1.01 16.10
C PRO A 141 -16.75 -1.41 16.06
N LEU A 142 -16.34 -2.36 15.20
CA LEU A 142 -14.97 -2.87 15.20
C LEU A 142 -13.95 -1.80 14.78
N ARG A 143 -12.72 -1.91 15.28
CA ARG A 143 -11.61 -1.00 15.00
C ARG A 143 -10.32 -1.78 14.75
N PRO A 144 -9.43 -1.30 13.88
CA PRO A 144 -8.10 -1.87 13.78
C PRO A 144 -7.26 -1.44 14.98
N LYS A 145 -6.61 -2.38 15.64
CA LYS A 145 -5.60 -2.12 16.66
C LYS A 145 -4.26 -2.55 16.09
N ILE A 146 -3.48 -1.57 15.63
CA ILE A 146 -2.21 -1.77 14.94
C ILE A 146 -1.05 -1.57 15.90
N ASP A 147 -0.11 -2.50 15.91
CA ASP A 147 1.17 -2.37 16.59
C ASP A 147 2.27 -1.98 15.58
N PHE A 148 2.57 -0.68 15.53
CA PHE A 148 3.57 -0.09 14.64
C PHE A 148 5.02 -0.49 14.97
N SER A 149 5.26 -1.27 16.03
CA SER A 149 6.59 -1.79 16.37
C SER A 149 6.91 -3.13 15.71
N THR A 150 5.93 -3.76 15.06
CA THR A 150 6.04 -5.12 14.50
C THR A 150 6.74 -5.21 13.15
N TRP A 151 7.04 -4.08 12.51
CA TRP A 151 7.84 -4.02 11.28
C TRP A 151 8.77 -2.81 11.29
N GLU A 152 9.83 -2.90 10.50
CA GLU A 152 10.72 -1.79 10.25
C GLU A 152 10.21 -0.95 9.07
N ARG A 153 10.10 0.37 9.25
CA ARG A 153 9.64 1.27 8.18
C ARG A 153 10.75 1.46 7.15
N PRO A 154 10.42 1.53 5.85
CA PRO A 154 11.38 1.92 4.83
C PRO A 154 12.08 3.26 5.15
N PRO A 155 13.39 3.41 4.87
CA PRO A 155 14.17 4.57 5.31
C PRO A 155 13.64 5.94 4.87
N VAL A 156 12.93 6.01 3.75
CA VAL A 156 12.28 7.24 3.26
C VAL A 156 11.33 7.89 4.29
N PHE A 157 10.69 7.08 5.14
CA PHE A 157 9.84 7.61 6.22
C PHE A 157 10.65 8.24 7.35
N GLY A 158 11.89 7.79 7.55
CA GLY A 158 12.86 8.43 8.45
C GLY A 158 13.23 9.82 7.98
N LEU A 159 13.51 9.99 6.68
CA LEU A 159 13.78 11.30 6.07
C LEU A 159 12.60 12.26 6.24
N LEU A 160 11.38 11.79 5.99
CA LEU A 160 10.19 12.61 6.17
C LEU A 160 10.01 13.06 7.63
N ARG A 161 10.26 12.17 8.59
CA ARG A 161 10.24 12.52 10.01
C ARG A 161 11.31 13.57 10.34
N GLU A 162 12.53 13.40 9.82
CA GLU A 162 13.64 14.33 10.03
C GLU A 162 13.37 15.72 9.42
N SER A 163 12.62 15.77 8.31
CA SER A 163 12.12 17.01 7.70
C SER A 163 10.94 17.65 8.46
N GLY A 164 10.56 17.11 9.63
CA GLY A 164 9.57 17.71 10.52
C GLY A 164 8.14 17.16 10.40
N VAL A 165 7.90 16.09 9.63
CA VAL A 165 6.58 15.45 9.59
C VAL A 165 6.35 14.67 10.88
N ASP A 166 5.31 15.02 11.63
CA ASP A 166 4.99 14.35 12.89
C ASP A 166 4.39 12.95 12.70
N GLU A 167 4.43 12.13 13.74
CA GLU A 167 3.97 10.74 13.71
C GLU A 167 2.48 10.60 13.37
N LYS A 168 1.64 11.55 13.77
CA LYS A 168 0.20 11.52 13.52
C LYS A 168 -0.09 11.84 12.05
N GLU A 169 0.59 12.83 11.49
CA GLU A 169 0.53 13.14 10.06
C GLU A 169 1.08 11.99 9.23
N MET A 170 2.21 11.40 9.64
CA MET A 170 2.78 10.21 8.99
C MET A 170 1.77 9.06 8.87
N ARG A 171 1.10 8.70 9.97
CA ARG A 171 0.10 7.61 9.99
C ARG A 171 -1.15 7.90 9.18
N ARG A 172 -1.52 9.18 9.03
CA ARG A 172 -2.69 9.59 8.25
C ARG A 172 -2.41 9.67 6.76
N VAL A 173 -1.16 9.95 6.37
CA VAL A 173 -0.82 10.19 4.96
C VAL A 173 -0.25 8.94 4.30
N PHE A 174 0.58 8.19 5.00
CA PHE A 174 1.42 7.16 4.39
C PHE A 174 1.06 5.74 4.80
N ASN A 175 1.48 4.79 3.95
CA ASN A 175 1.39 3.36 4.21
C ASN A 175 2.42 2.85 5.24
N LEU A 176 3.45 3.66 5.53
CA LEU A 176 4.51 3.40 6.51
C LEU A 176 5.24 2.06 6.35
N GLY A 177 5.28 1.50 5.15
CA GLY A 177 5.94 0.22 4.86
C GLY A 177 4.99 -0.95 4.67
N ILE A 178 3.67 -0.77 4.83
CA ILE A 178 2.67 -1.82 4.62
C ILE A 178 1.72 -1.39 3.52
N GLY A 179 1.80 -2.02 2.35
CA GLY A 179 0.99 -1.63 1.19
C GLY A 179 -0.35 -2.34 1.08
N PHE A 180 -0.50 -3.50 1.71
CA PHE A 180 -1.73 -4.28 1.66
C PHE A 180 -1.93 -5.03 2.98
N VAL A 181 -3.18 -5.20 3.40
CA VAL A 181 -3.53 -5.91 4.64
C VAL A 181 -4.59 -6.96 4.36
N LEU A 182 -4.37 -8.15 4.90
CA LEU A 182 -5.32 -9.25 4.92
C LEU A 182 -5.83 -9.43 6.35
N VAL A 183 -7.12 -9.66 6.51
CA VAL A 183 -7.75 -10.01 7.79
C VAL A 183 -8.03 -11.50 7.79
N VAL A 184 -7.53 -12.20 8.81
CA VAL A 184 -7.64 -13.67 8.91
C VAL A 184 -8.00 -14.09 10.33
N ARG A 185 -8.52 -15.30 10.50
CA ARG A 185 -8.70 -15.86 11.85
C ARG A 185 -7.33 -16.19 12.48
N PRO A 186 -7.18 -16.14 13.82
CA PRO A 186 -5.93 -16.51 14.49
C PRO A 186 -5.37 -17.87 14.09
N ARG A 187 -6.26 -18.87 13.91
CA ARG A 187 -5.88 -20.24 13.51
C ARG A 187 -5.28 -20.34 12.10
N ASP A 188 -5.59 -19.38 11.23
CA ASP A 188 -5.24 -19.42 9.81
C ASP A 188 -3.98 -18.57 9.49
N VAL A 189 -3.47 -17.80 10.47
CA VAL A 189 -2.31 -16.92 10.33
C VAL A 189 -1.10 -17.63 9.72
N GLN A 190 -0.74 -18.80 10.25
CA GLN A 190 0.46 -19.51 9.80
C GLN A 190 0.30 -20.01 8.37
N MET A 191 -0.87 -20.54 8.03
CA MET A 191 -1.16 -21.06 6.69
C MET A 191 -1.12 -19.94 5.65
N VAL A 192 -1.82 -18.84 5.90
CA VAL A 192 -1.85 -17.69 4.98
C VAL A 192 -0.47 -17.04 4.85
N SER A 193 0.26 -16.85 5.96
CA SER A 193 1.62 -16.31 5.92
C SER A 193 2.58 -17.21 5.11
N SER A 194 2.45 -18.53 5.21
CA SER A 194 3.25 -19.48 4.43
C SER A 194 2.92 -19.43 2.93
N ILE A 195 1.63 -19.31 2.55
CA ILE A 195 1.23 -19.13 1.14
C ILE A 195 1.88 -17.87 0.57
N LEU A 196 1.74 -16.75 1.27
CA LEU A 196 2.26 -15.44 0.85
C LEU A 196 3.79 -15.42 0.81
N GLY A 197 4.45 -16.01 1.81
CA GLY A 197 5.91 -16.17 1.81
C GLY A 197 6.41 -17.02 0.64
N GLY A 198 5.66 -18.06 0.25
CA GLY A 198 5.95 -18.87 -0.94
C GLY A 198 5.88 -18.08 -2.26
N LEU A 199 5.15 -16.96 -2.28
CA LEU A 199 5.07 -16.02 -3.40
C LEU A 199 6.13 -14.90 -3.34
N GLY A 200 6.99 -14.91 -2.32
CA GLY A 200 8.01 -13.89 -2.11
C GLY A 200 7.49 -12.60 -1.47
N GLU A 201 6.33 -12.64 -0.82
CA GLU A 201 5.85 -11.54 0.02
C GLU A 201 6.54 -11.54 1.38
N THR A 202 6.89 -10.35 1.87
CA THR A 202 7.26 -10.16 3.28
C THR A 202 5.99 -9.87 4.07
N VAL A 203 5.66 -10.76 5.01
CA VAL A 203 4.41 -10.73 5.77
C VAL A 203 4.70 -10.40 7.23
N TYR A 204 3.92 -9.48 7.80
CA TYR A 204 3.98 -9.09 9.21
C TYR A 204 2.64 -9.32 9.88
N VAL A 205 2.64 -9.83 11.11
CA VAL A 205 1.47 -9.72 11.99
C VAL A 205 1.49 -8.33 12.59
N ILE A 206 0.63 -7.43 12.09
CA ILE A 206 0.69 -6.00 12.42
C ILE A 206 -0.31 -5.60 13.50
N GLY A 207 -1.15 -6.52 13.96
CA GLY A 207 -2.16 -6.25 14.97
C GLY A 207 -3.39 -7.14 14.85
N GLU A 208 -4.49 -6.64 15.39
CA GLU A 208 -5.75 -7.37 15.51
C GLU A 208 -6.96 -6.45 15.32
N VAL A 209 -8.11 -7.03 15.07
CA VAL A 209 -9.40 -6.34 15.07
C VAL A 209 -9.91 -6.27 16.52
N SER A 210 -10.11 -5.07 17.03
CA SER A 210 -10.68 -4.82 18.36
C SER A 210 -12.12 -4.33 18.28
N SER A 211 -12.77 -4.29 19.44
CA SER A 211 -13.98 -3.49 19.67
C SER A 211 -13.64 -2.04 19.94
#